data_AF-A0A1X2IXN0-F1
#
_entry.id   AF-A0A1X2IXN0-F1
#
_cell.length_a   1.000
_cell.length_b   1.000
_cell.length_c   1.000
_cell.angle_alpha   90.00
_cell.angle_beta   90.00
_cell.angle_gamma   90.00
#
_symmetry.space_group_name_H-M   'P 1'
#
loop_
_entity.id
_entity.type
_entity.pdbx_description
1 polymer ?
#
loop_
_entity_poly.entity_id
_entity_poly.type
_entity_poly.pdbx_seq_one_letter_code
_entity_poly.pdbx_strand_id
1 'polypeptide(L)'
;MTVSVKSHRVKTMYPGKLDHLAPGHVSSLDIGIQLTAFNGDIEMDDLHFQVATSQGVLLLDKTIQLSLPTQQQLVEYHTTTTSLQQHQAPTWYQQAKFGIFIHWGLYSVPAWAPVGQEYAEWYWWQMNHPSDPTYEHHQKRYGRGFAYDDFIPMWQPTLFDPKMWLDLIDASRAKYFVFTSKHHDGFALFDTKVTNRSSVQMQPHRDFVHDLITTSKEHYPHLKRGIYFSLPEWYHPKYKDSNFDDWHGPPFNPYTNKTIPYTGSTPIDDFVNDLQLPQFLELVNNYEPDIIWCDIGGINNSSMWQAEYYNKAAKQNRQVTINDRCGNGVSDFATLEYQQTSTPPARSWEATRGVDPRSFGFNQATPPEKYASSEQLVHELVDAVSMGGNFLLNIGPNANGSIFHTMVERLHDIGAWLDQNGASVFDADPYWLATQDLDVRYMMGHHASAFYILVLNRSVFTDDKQLVLTTPLPLQPSSSTIHAMGNNSANNTTAPLLWKFEQDNTTAVTQTRISNIPDDFLNHSQYVWVLKCSI
;
A
#
# COMPACT_ATOMS: atom_id res chain seq x y z
N MET A 1 7.22 -27.03 2.14
CA MET A 1 6.47 -27.66 3.26
C MET A 1 4.98 -27.61 2.94
N THR A 2 4.22 -28.58 3.43
CA THR A 2 2.75 -28.55 3.36
C THR A 2 2.19 -28.46 4.76
N VAL A 3 1.23 -27.57 4.93
CA VAL A 3 0.43 -27.45 6.14
C VAL A 3 -0.93 -28.04 5.87
N SER A 4 -1.31 -29.02 6.69
CA SER A 4 -2.62 -29.66 6.61
C SER A 4 -3.27 -29.64 7.99
N VAL A 5 -4.59 -29.61 7.99
CA VAL A 5 -5.40 -29.70 9.20
C VAL A 5 -6.37 -30.87 9.08
N LYS A 6 -6.43 -31.69 10.12
CA LYS A 6 -7.31 -32.86 10.18
C LYS A 6 -7.98 -32.95 11.53
N SER A 7 -9.23 -33.37 11.53
CA SER A 7 -9.92 -33.89 12.71
C SER A 7 -10.91 -34.96 12.25
N HIS A 8 -11.70 -35.51 13.17
CA HIS A 8 -12.80 -36.39 12.80
C HIS A 8 -13.88 -35.68 11.95
N ARG A 9 -13.95 -34.35 11.99
CA ARG A 9 -14.88 -33.50 11.22
C ARG A 9 -14.23 -32.69 10.11
N VAL A 10 -12.90 -32.57 10.10
CA VAL A 10 -12.17 -31.74 9.13
C VAL A 10 -11.27 -32.60 8.26
N LYS A 11 -11.46 -32.46 6.95
CA LYS A 11 -10.56 -33.00 5.94
C LYS A 11 -9.90 -31.88 5.16
N THR A 12 -8.57 -31.86 5.12
CA THR A 12 -7.83 -31.00 4.19
C THR A 12 -8.16 -31.41 2.75
N MET A 13 -8.68 -30.47 1.97
CA MET A 13 -8.95 -30.60 0.53
C MET A 13 -7.79 -30.09 -0.31
N TYR A 14 -7.26 -28.92 0.06
CA TYR A 14 -6.03 -28.38 -0.49
C TYR A 14 -5.12 -27.94 0.66
N PRO A 15 -3.94 -28.57 0.82
CA PRO A 15 -3.01 -28.17 1.86
C PRO A 15 -2.48 -26.78 1.56
N GLY A 16 -2.30 -25.97 2.60
CA GLY A 16 -1.55 -24.74 2.46
C GLY A 16 -0.09 -25.08 2.17
N LYS A 17 0.54 -24.30 1.29
CA LYS A 17 1.93 -24.52 0.88
C LYS A 17 2.77 -23.40 1.45
N LEU A 18 3.90 -23.79 2.05
CA LEU A 18 4.90 -22.87 2.57
C LEU A 18 6.26 -23.35 2.07
N ASP A 19 6.91 -22.56 1.24
CA ASP A 19 8.13 -23.03 0.58
C ASP A 19 9.34 -22.93 1.50
N HIS A 20 9.45 -21.82 2.23
CA HIS A 20 10.49 -21.57 3.22
C HIS A 20 9.95 -20.76 4.41
N LEU A 21 10.66 -20.85 5.54
CA LEU A 21 10.48 -19.95 6.68
C LEU A 21 11.85 -19.79 7.35
N ALA A 22 12.40 -18.58 7.35
CA ALA A 22 13.65 -18.29 8.07
C ALA A 22 13.36 -17.84 9.51
N PRO A 23 14.34 -17.87 10.43
CA PRO A 23 14.16 -17.32 11.77
C PRO A 23 13.63 -15.88 11.72
N GLY A 24 12.51 -15.62 12.41
CA GLY A 24 11.85 -14.32 12.43
C GLY A 24 10.83 -14.07 11.31
N HIS A 25 10.74 -14.93 10.30
CA HIS A 25 9.70 -14.82 9.28
C HIS A 25 8.34 -15.23 9.85
N VAL A 26 7.31 -14.51 9.45
CA VAL A 26 5.90 -14.88 9.65
C VAL A 26 5.27 -14.96 8.26
N SER A 27 4.53 -16.03 8.00
CA SER A 27 3.80 -16.22 6.75
C SER A 27 2.38 -16.66 7.06
N SER A 28 1.43 -16.13 6.30
CA SER A 28 0.04 -16.55 6.29
C SER A 28 -0.20 -17.43 5.06
N LEU A 29 -0.96 -18.50 5.23
CA LEU A 29 -1.27 -19.43 4.15
C LEU A 29 -2.72 -19.90 4.28
N ASP A 30 -3.39 -20.01 3.13
CA ASP A 30 -4.75 -20.50 3.06
C ASP A 30 -4.77 -22.04 3.01
N ILE A 31 -5.52 -22.67 3.92
CA ILE A 31 -5.75 -24.12 3.91
C ILE A 31 -7.21 -24.37 3.54
N GLY A 32 -7.39 -25.19 2.52
CA GLY A 32 -8.70 -25.64 2.10
C GLY A 32 -9.18 -26.81 2.91
N ILE A 33 -10.34 -26.66 3.53
CA ILE A 33 -10.94 -27.71 4.31
C ILE A 33 -12.35 -28.04 3.82
N GLN A 34 -12.71 -29.31 3.97
CA GLN A 34 -14.08 -29.76 3.92
C GLN A 34 -14.50 -30.16 5.33
N LEU A 35 -15.62 -29.59 5.77
CA LEU A 35 -16.28 -29.98 7.00
C LEU A 35 -17.26 -31.12 6.68
N THR A 36 -17.18 -32.21 7.44
CA THR A 36 -18.20 -33.27 7.38
C THR A 36 -19.47 -32.73 8.06
N ALA A 37 -20.60 -32.77 7.35
CA ALA A 37 -21.88 -32.30 7.88
C ALA A 37 -22.24 -33.04 9.18
N PHE A 38 -22.60 -32.28 10.22
CA PHE A 38 -23.00 -32.84 11.52
C PHE A 38 -24.27 -32.14 12.01
N ASN A 39 -25.26 -32.92 12.43
CA ASN A 39 -26.50 -32.43 13.04
C ASN A 39 -26.33 -32.46 14.56
N GLY A 40 -25.71 -31.42 15.13
CA GLY A 40 -25.53 -31.26 16.58
C GLY A 40 -25.05 -29.85 16.93
N ASP A 41 -24.85 -29.57 18.22
CA ASP A 41 -24.37 -28.26 18.70
C ASP A 41 -22.91 -27.99 18.30
N ILE A 42 -22.46 -26.74 18.41
CA ILE A 42 -21.04 -26.35 18.20
C ILE A 42 -20.20 -27.06 19.26
N GLU A 43 -19.44 -28.06 18.85
CA GLU A 43 -18.51 -28.80 19.71
C GLU A 43 -17.07 -28.32 19.48
N MET A 44 -16.26 -28.31 20.54
CA MET A 44 -14.82 -28.03 20.43
C MET A 44 -14.17 -29.21 19.72
N ASP A 45 -13.53 -28.94 18.58
CA ASP A 45 -12.84 -29.93 17.78
C ASP A 45 -11.33 -29.88 18.05
N ASP A 46 -10.73 -31.04 18.31
CA ASP A 46 -9.28 -31.22 18.31
C ASP A 46 -8.77 -31.19 16.86
N LEU A 47 -8.32 -30.02 16.41
CA LEU A 47 -7.71 -29.86 15.10
C LEU A 47 -6.22 -30.17 15.17
N HIS A 48 -5.82 -31.22 14.47
CA HIS A 48 -4.43 -31.61 14.30
C HIS A 48 -3.82 -30.85 13.12
N PHE A 49 -3.00 -29.85 13.42
CA PHE A 49 -2.21 -29.11 12.45
C PHE A 49 -0.87 -29.83 12.25
N GLN A 50 -0.66 -30.30 11.03
CA GLN A 50 0.56 -30.99 10.64
C GLN A 50 1.32 -30.17 9.61
N VAL A 51 2.59 -29.88 9.89
CA VAL A 51 3.55 -29.32 8.95
C VAL A 51 4.50 -30.41 8.53
N ALA A 52 4.53 -30.74 7.25
CA ALA A 52 5.42 -31.76 6.69
C ALA A 52 6.32 -31.20 5.58
N THR A 53 7.51 -31.77 5.42
CA THR A 53 8.36 -31.52 4.25
C THR A 53 7.72 -32.12 2.99
N SER A 54 8.22 -31.74 1.81
CA SER A 54 7.82 -32.36 0.54
C SER A 54 8.10 -33.86 0.47
N GLN A 55 9.02 -34.36 1.30
CA GLN A 55 9.39 -35.77 1.43
C GLN A 55 8.53 -36.51 2.47
N GLY A 56 7.55 -35.84 3.08
CA GLY A 56 6.66 -36.43 4.08
C GLY A 56 7.23 -36.49 5.50
N VAL A 57 8.36 -35.83 5.77
CA VAL A 57 8.91 -35.72 7.14
C VAL A 57 8.08 -34.72 7.93
N LEU A 58 7.48 -35.16 9.03
CA LEU A 58 6.68 -34.31 9.91
C LEU A 58 7.61 -33.40 10.72
N LEU A 59 7.46 -32.08 10.54
CA LEU A 59 8.23 -31.04 11.26
C LEU A 59 7.50 -30.53 12.49
N LEU A 60 6.17 -30.47 12.42
CA LEU A 60 5.31 -30.05 13.51
C LEU A 60 4.01 -30.87 13.47
N ASP A 61 3.57 -31.31 14.65
CA ASP A 61 2.23 -31.81 14.88
C ASP A 61 1.69 -31.12 16.13
N LYS A 62 0.66 -30.29 15.95
CA LYS A 62 0.09 -29.50 17.04
C LYS A 62 -1.42 -29.64 17.03
N THR A 63 -1.97 -30.07 18.15
CA THR A 63 -3.41 -30.04 18.38
C THR A 63 -3.82 -28.66 18.87
N ILE A 64 -4.80 -28.06 18.23
CA ILE A 64 -5.45 -26.83 18.67
C ILE A 64 -6.94 -27.14 18.82
N GLN A 65 -7.50 -26.82 19.98
CA GLN A 65 -8.94 -26.90 20.16
C GLN A 65 -9.60 -25.66 19.55
N LEU A 66 -10.47 -25.87 18.57
CA LEU A 66 -11.25 -24.80 17.94
C LEU A 66 -12.70 -25.24 17.84
N SER A 67 -13.61 -24.33 18.19
CA SER A 67 -15.03 -24.50 17.87
C SER A 67 -15.22 -24.42 16.37
N LEU A 68 -15.62 -25.52 15.75
CA LEU A 68 -15.94 -25.54 14.32
C LEU A 68 -17.44 -25.42 14.11
N PRO A 69 -17.90 -24.53 13.22
CA PRO A 69 -19.31 -24.35 12.98
C PRO A 69 -19.89 -25.63 12.35
N THR A 70 -21.15 -25.91 12.67
CA THR A 70 -21.89 -27.09 12.19
C THR A 70 -22.33 -26.97 10.73
N GLN A 71 -22.25 -25.75 10.17
CA GLN A 71 -22.40 -25.41 8.76
C GLN A 71 -21.31 -24.41 8.34
N GLN A 72 -21.15 -24.15 7.03
CA GLN A 72 -20.41 -22.98 6.55
C GLN A 72 -21.14 -21.71 7.03
N GLN A 73 -20.83 -21.27 8.24
CA GLN A 73 -21.28 -19.98 8.75
C GLN A 73 -20.14 -19.01 8.50
N LEU A 74 -20.42 -17.97 7.70
CA LEU A 74 -19.49 -16.85 7.56
C LEU A 74 -19.22 -16.31 8.97
N VAL A 75 -17.95 -16.03 9.29
CA VAL A 75 -17.60 -15.35 10.53
C VAL A 75 -18.36 -14.03 10.55
N GLU A 76 -19.24 -13.87 11.52
CA GLU A 76 -19.98 -12.63 11.72
C GLU A 76 -19.15 -11.72 12.62
N TYR A 77 -18.82 -10.55 12.10
CA TYR A 77 -18.09 -9.53 12.81
C TYR A 77 -19.07 -8.63 13.58
N HIS A 78 -18.87 -8.51 14.88
CA HIS A 78 -19.61 -7.61 15.75
C HIS A 78 -18.78 -6.36 16.04
N THR A 79 -19.42 -5.31 16.56
CA THR A 79 -18.77 -4.02 16.86
C THR A 79 -17.79 -4.05 18.04
N THR A 80 -17.52 -5.22 18.62
CA THR A 80 -16.57 -5.38 19.72
C THR A 80 -15.14 -5.53 19.18
N THR A 81 -14.18 -4.90 19.84
CA THR A 81 -12.76 -5.00 19.48
C THR A 81 -12.29 -6.45 19.35
N THR A 82 -12.70 -7.32 20.28
CA THR A 82 -12.36 -8.75 20.25
C THR A 82 -12.87 -9.47 19.01
N SER A 83 -14.04 -9.09 18.49
CA SER A 83 -14.57 -9.68 17.24
C SER A 83 -13.82 -9.14 16.03
N LEU A 84 -13.62 -7.82 15.95
CA LEU A 84 -12.99 -7.20 14.77
C LEU A 84 -11.49 -7.53 14.63
N GLN A 85 -10.76 -7.70 15.74
CA GLN A 85 -9.35 -8.07 15.72
C GLN A 85 -9.07 -9.49 15.19
N GLN A 86 -10.12 -10.29 14.96
CA GLN A 86 -9.99 -11.60 14.31
C GLN A 86 -9.82 -11.49 12.79
N HIS A 87 -10.19 -10.34 12.20
CA HIS A 87 -9.96 -10.08 10.78
C HIS A 87 -8.46 -9.84 10.51
N GLN A 88 -7.97 -10.29 9.36
CA GLN A 88 -6.57 -10.18 8.95
C GLN A 88 -6.46 -9.72 7.50
N ALA A 89 -5.32 -9.13 7.15
CA ALA A 89 -5.01 -8.77 5.78
C ALA A 89 -5.06 -10.00 4.86
N PRO A 90 -5.80 -9.95 3.74
CA PRO A 90 -5.97 -11.10 2.87
C PRO A 90 -4.70 -11.40 2.06
N THR A 91 -4.57 -12.66 1.62
CA THR A 91 -3.41 -13.13 0.84
C THR A 91 -3.17 -12.29 -0.41
N TRP A 92 -4.24 -11.85 -1.10
CA TRP A 92 -4.09 -10.99 -2.29
C TRP A 92 -3.37 -9.68 -1.97
N TYR A 93 -3.58 -9.11 -0.77
CA TYR A 93 -2.96 -7.85 -0.38
C TYR A 93 -1.46 -8.05 -0.13
N GLN A 94 -1.08 -9.15 0.53
CA GLN A 94 0.32 -9.50 0.75
C GLN A 94 1.07 -9.82 -0.56
N GLN A 95 0.36 -10.32 -1.57
CA GLN A 95 0.89 -10.59 -2.91
C GLN A 95 0.86 -9.36 -3.84
N ALA A 96 0.13 -8.32 -3.46
CA ALA A 96 -0.04 -7.14 -4.28
C ALA A 96 1.26 -6.35 -4.42
N LYS A 97 2.05 -6.23 -3.34
CA LYS A 97 3.38 -5.61 -3.22
C LYS A 97 3.48 -4.12 -3.60
N PHE A 98 2.76 -3.66 -4.62
CA PHE A 98 2.84 -2.32 -5.17
C PHE A 98 1.45 -1.76 -5.48
N GLY A 99 1.18 -0.54 -5.01
CA GLY A 99 -0.05 0.19 -5.26
C GLY A 99 0.17 1.67 -5.55
N ILE A 100 -0.84 2.35 -6.10
CA ILE A 100 -0.81 3.80 -6.36
C ILE A 100 -1.79 4.55 -5.46
N PHE A 101 -1.29 5.51 -4.69
CA PHE A 101 -2.11 6.45 -3.94
C PHE A 101 -2.40 7.69 -4.80
N ILE A 102 -3.55 8.31 -4.61
CA ILE A 102 -3.95 9.51 -5.34
C ILE A 102 -4.51 10.54 -4.36
N HIS A 103 -3.74 11.59 -4.09
CA HIS A 103 -4.19 12.77 -3.36
C HIS A 103 -4.62 13.86 -4.32
N TRP A 104 -5.94 13.99 -4.46
CA TRP A 104 -6.57 14.99 -5.31
C TRP A 104 -7.81 15.53 -4.60
N GLY A 105 -7.98 16.84 -4.61
CA GLY A 105 -9.09 17.49 -3.94
C GLY A 105 -9.05 19.00 -4.14
N LEU A 106 -9.82 19.72 -3.33
CA LEU A 106 -9.91 21.17 -3.43
C LEU A 106 -8.54 21.86 -3.25
N TYR A 107 -7.67 21.31 -2.39
CA TYR A 107 -6.29 21.77 -2.19
C TYR A 107 -5.41 21.70 -3.44
N SER A 108 -5.80 20.92 -4.46
CA SER A 108 -5.12 20.89 -5.76
C SER A 108 -5.36 22.15 -6.59
N VAL A 109 -6.27 23.04 -6.18
CA VAL A 109 -6.51 24.35 -6.83
C VAL A 109 -5.40 25.36 -6.47
N PRO A 110 -5.11 25.63 -5.18
CA PRO A 110 -3.97 26.45 -4.82
C PRO A 110 -2.61 25.78 -5.08
N ALA A 111 -2.55 24.44 -4.97
CA ALA A 111 -1.42 23.58 -5.34
C ALA A 111 -0.04 24.14 -4.95
N TRP A 112 0.17 24.49 -3.69
CA TRP A 112 1.41 25.14 -3.28
C TRP A 112 1.83 24.75 -1.85
N ALA A 113 3.11 24.45 -1.70
CA ALA A 113 3.80 24.39 -0.41
C ALA A 113 5.30 24.67 -0.64
N PRO A 114 6.08 25.04 0.40
CA PRO A 114 7.53 25.06 0.33
C PRO A 114 8.09 23.70 -0.10
N VAL A 115 8.85 23.67 -1.20
CA VAL A 115 9.36 22.44 -1.83
C VAL A 115 10.18 21.63 -0.83
N GLY A 116 9.82 20.35 -0.68
CA GLY A 116 10.54 19.39 0.16
C GLY A 116 10.36 19.56 1.68
N GLN A 117 9.49 20.47 2.14
CA GLN A 117 9.32 20.75 3.57
C GLN A 117 7.92 20.37 4.07
N GLU A 118 6.89 20.66 3.27
CA GLU A 118 5.50 20.60 3.70
C GLU A 118 4.61 19.92 2.67
N TYR A 119 3.37 19.66 3.09
CA TYR A 119 2.32 18.99 2.32
C TYR A 119 1.39 20.03 1.67
N ALA A 120 1.31 20.09 0.35
CA ALA A 120 0.42 21.02 -0.36
C ALA A 120 -1.07 20.70 -0.13
N GLU A 121 -1.41 19.47 0.22
CA GLU A 121 -2.76 19.07 0.63
C GLU A 121 -3.15 19.58 2.03
N TRP A 122 -2.20 20.16 2.78
CA TRP A 122 -2.43 20.85 4.06
C TRP A 122 -2.60 22.36 3.90
N TYR A 123 -2.74 22.86 2.65
CA TYR A 123 -2.78 24.29 2.34
C TYR A 123 -3.70 25.11 3.25
N TRP A 124 -4.92 24.63 3.53
CA TRP A 124 -5.86 25.36 4.39
C TRP A 124 -5.34 25.53 5.82
N TRP A 125 -4.69 24.50 6.35
CA TRP A 125 -4.07 24.58 7.67
C TRP A 125 -2.91 25.57 7.66
N GLN A 126 -1.98 25.40 6.72
CA GLN A 126 -0.79 26.24 6.58
C GLN A 126 -1.14 27.72 6.37
N MET A 127 -2.12 28.05 5.51
CA MET A 127 -2.52 29.44 5.27
C MET A 127 -3.11 30.14 6.50
N ASN A 128 -3.52 29.39 7.53
CA ASN A 128 -4.04 29.93 8.78
C ASN A 128 -2.97 30.18 9.86
N HIS A 129 -1.70 29.88 9.58
CA HIS A 129 -0.59 30.05 10.51
C HIS A 129 0.33 31.21 10.07
N PRO A 130 0.35 32.36 10.78
CA PRO A 130 1.13 33.53 10.34
C PRO A 130 2.64 33.33 10.18
N SER A 131 3.22 32.31 10.83
CA SER A 131 4.63 31.95 10.69
C SER A 131 4.92 31.04 9.50
N ASP A 132 3.89 30.51 8.85
CA ASP A 132 4.00 29.56 7.74
C ASP A 132 4.17 30.31 6.40
N PRO A 133 5.07 29.88 5.50
CA PRO A 133 5.24 30.51 4.19
C PRO A 133 3.96 30.59 3.34
N THR A 134 3.03 29.65 3.55
CA THR A 134 1.74 29.58 2.86
C THR A 134 0.85 30.77 3.23
N TYR A 135 0.94 31.30 4.45
CA TYR A 135 0.20 32.50 4.88
C TYR A 135 0.57 33.71 4.02
N GLU A 136 1.87 33.96 3.82
CA GLU A 136 2.33 35.06 2.97
C GLU A 136 2.05 34.81 1.48
N HIS A 137 2.25 33.56 1.02
CA HIS A 137 1.95 33.18 -0.35
C HIS A 137 0.48 33.45 -0.68
N HIS A 138 -0.43 32.99 0.19
CA HIS A 138 -1.87 33.18 0.03
C HIS A 138 -2.24 34.66 -0.01
N GLN A 139 -1.70 35.45 0.92
CA GLN A 139 -1.93 36.90 0.96
C GLN A 139 -1.51 37.58 -0.34
N LYS A 140 -0.32 37.27 -0.85
CA LYS A 140 0.24 37.89 -2.06
C LYS A 140 -0.53 37.47 -3.32
N ARG A 141 -0.99 36.21 -3.38
CA ARG A 141 -1.59 35.62 -4.59
C ARG A 141 -3.09 35.84 -4.71
N TYR A 142 -3.82 35.79 -3.60
CA TYR A 142 -5.29 35.81 -3.56
C TYR A 142 -5.85 37.00 -2.77
N GLY A 143 -5.06 37.56 -1.85
CA GLY A 143 -5.44 38.72 -1.04
C GLY A 143 -6.05 38.34 0.31
N ARG A 144 -6.05 39.29 1.26
CA ARG A 144 -6.49 39.07 2.65
C ARG A 144 -7.97 38.72 2.83
N GLY A 145 -8.79 38.96 1.81
CA GLY A 145 -10.22 38.70 1.82
C GLY A 145 -10.61 37.34 1.24
N PHE A 146 -9.66 36.60 0.66
CA PHE A 146 -9.92 35.31 0.04
C PHE A 146 -9.87 34.21 1.11
N ALA A 147 -10.95 33.42 1.21
CA ALA A 147 -11.06 32.26 2.08
C ALA A 147 -10.68 30.99 1.32
N TYR A 148 -10.30 29.93 2.03
CA TYR A 148 -10.02 28.64 1.39
C TYR A 148 -11.22 28.12 0.56
N ASP A 149 -12.43 28.27 1.07
CA ASP A 149 -13.65 27.84 0.36
C ASP A 149 -13.95 28.63 -0.91
N ASP A 150 -13.31 29.80 -1.13
CA ASP A 150 -13.42 30.54 -2.39
C ASP A 150 -12.73 29.79 -3.55
N PHE A 151 -11.94 28.74 -3.26
CA PHE A 151 -11.42 27.83 -4.29
C PHE A 151 -12.49 26.89 -4.85
N ILE A 152 -13.61 26.62 -4.15
CA ILE A 152 -14.65 25.68 -4.59
C ILE A 152 -15.18 26.04 -6.00
N PRO A 153 -15.64 27.28 -6.26
CA PRO A 153 -16.10 27.66 -7.61
C PRO A 153 -14.97 27.74 -8.65
N MET A 154 -13.70 27.71 -8.23
CA MET A 154 -12.54 27.73 -9.13
C MET A 154 -12.12 26.33 -9.59
N TRP A 155 -12.60 25.27 -8.95
CA TRP A 155 -12.16 23.92 -9.27
C TRP A 155 -12.75 23.46 -10.61
N GLN A 156 -11.88 23.30 -11.62
CA GLN A 156 -12.26 22.94 -12.98
C GLN A 156 -11.51 21.69 -13.47
N PRO A 157 -12.01 20.46 -13.19
CA PRO A 157 -11.40 19.19 -13.58
C PRO A 157 -11.63 18.84 -15.06
N THR A 158 -11.25 19.76 -15.94
CA THR A 158 -11.52 19.70 -17.39
C THR A 158 -10.77 18.60 -18.15
N LEU A 159 -9.68 18.09 -17.57
CA LEU A 159 -8.84 17.02 -18.11
C LEU A 159 -8.93 15.73 -17.27
N PHE A 160 -9.83 15.66 -16.30
CA PHE A 160 -10.05 14.43 -15.55
C PHE A 160 -10.74 13.38 -16.42
N ASP A 161 -10.04 12.26 -16.62
CA ASP A 161 -10.56 11.04 -17.23
C ASP A 161 -10.14 9.86 -16.34
N PRO A 162 -11.10 9.14 -15.72
CA PRO A 162 -10.78 8.01 -14.86
C PRO A 162 -10.02 6.91 -15.62
N LYS A 163 -10.29 6.74 -16.93
CA LYS A 163 -9.59 5.76 -17.75
C LYS A 163 -8.13 6.14 -17.95
N MET A 164 -7.83 7.42 -18.20
CA MET A 164 -6.43 7.86 -18.35
C MET A 164 -5.62 7.65 -17.08
N TRP A 165 -6.22 7.88 -15.91
CA TRP A 165 -5.57 7.59 -14.63
C TRP A 165 -5.35 6.08 -14.45
N LEU A 166 -6.36 5.26 -14.73
CA LEU A 166 -6.28 3.81 -14.59
C LEU A 166 -5.32 3.18 -15.62
N ASP A 167 -5.23 3.71 -16.84
CA ASP A 167 -4.24 3.32 -17.85
C ASP A 167 -2.81 3.53 -17.32
N LEU A 168 -2.56 4.67 -16.67
CA LEU A 168 -1.25 4.94 -16.07
C LEU A 168 -0.93 4.03 -14.88
N ILE A 169 -1.91 3.77 -14.02
CA ILE A 169 -1.77 2.87 -12.87
C ILE A 169 -1.51 1.43 -13.35
N ASP A 170 -2.21 0.97 -14.39
CA ASP A 170 -1.99 -0.35 -14.96
C ASP A 170 -0.64 -0.47 -15.68
N ALA A 171 -0.21 0.61 -16.36
CA ALA A 171 1.09 0.68 -17.01
C ALA A 171 2.25 0.61 -16.00
N SER A 172 2.06 1.06 -14.75
CA SER A 172 3.06 0.94 -13.68
C SER A 172 3.09 -0.46 -13.05
N ARG A 173 2.18 -1.36 -13.43
CA ARG A 173 2.01 -2.72 -12.90
C ARG A 173 1.56 -2.80 -11.45
N ALA A 174 1.12 -1.69 -10.86
CA ALA A 174 0.46 -1.69 -9.57
C ALA A 174 -0.73 -2.65 -9.55
N LYS A 175 -0.98 -3.27 -8.40
CA LYS A 175 -2.08 -4.24 -8.22
C LYS A 175 -3.32 -3.63 -7.57
N TYR A 176 -3.17 -2.43 -7.03
CA TYR A 176 -4.24 -1.69 -6.39
C TYR A 176 -3.99 -0.18 -6.48
N PHE A 177 -5.06 0.58 -6.27
CA PHE A 177 -4.95 2.02 -6.03
C PHE A 177 -5.74 2.42 -4.79
N VAL A 178 -5.41 3.56 -4.20
CA VAL A 178 -6.17 4.17 -3.11
C VAL A 178 -6.48 5.62 -3.50
N PHE A 179 -7.76 5.99 -3.57
CA PHE A 179 -8.19 7.34 -3.96
C PHE A 179 -8.74 8.12 -2.76
N THR A 180 -8.31 9.38 -2.62
CA THR A 180 -8.79 10.30 -1.58
C THR A 180 -10.27 10.64 -1.76
N SER A 181 -11.15 9.97 -1.02
CA SER A 181 -12.59 10.29 -1.04
C SER A 181 -12.93 11.55 -0.24
N LYS A 182 -12.18 11.82 0.82
CA LYS A 182 -12.27 13.03 1.64
C LYS A 182 -10.97 13.20 2.41
N HIS A 183 -10.36 14.38 2.33
CA HIS A 183 -9.16 14.75 3.08
C HIS A 183 -9.51 15.63 4.29
N HIS A 184 -8.50 16.17 4.99
CA HIS A 184 -8.69 16.95 6.22
C HIS A 184 -9.49 18.26 6.05
N ASP A 185 -9.61 18.77 4.82
CA ASP A 185 -10.45 19.94 4.51
C ASP A 185 -11.96 19.62 4.50
N GLY A 186 -12.31 18.34 4.63
CA GLY A 186 -13.67 17.82 4.70
C GLY A 186 -14.47 17.99 3.42
N PHE A 187 -13.84 18.30 2.28
CA PHE A 187 -14.53 18.31 0.99
C PHE A 187 -14.64 16.88 0.46
N ALA A 188 -15.86 16.34 0.38
CA ALA A 188 -16.09 14.97 -0.09
C ALA A 188 -16.09 14.89 -1.64
N LEU A 189 -15.43 13.89 -2.21
CA LEU A 189 -15.33 13.66 -3.65
C LEU A 189 -16.35 12.62 -4.16
N PHE A 190 -17.36 12.32 -3.34
CA PHE A 190 -18.41 11.33 -3.59
C PHE A 190 -19.80 11.86 -3.22
N ASP A 191 -20.86 11.20 -3.70
CA ASP A 191 -22.25 11.59 -3.42
C ASP A 191 -22.69 11.25 -1.99
N THR A 192 -22.26 12.06 -1.03
CA THR A 192 -22.69 11.97 0.37
C THR A 192 -24.01 12.69 0.62
N LYS A 193 -24.90 12.10 1.43
CA LYS A 193 -26.22 12.66 1.78
C LYS A 193 -26.24 13.45 3.08
N VAL A 194 -25.16 13.42 3.85
CA VAL A 194 -25.09 14.08 5.17
C VAL A 194 -24.52 15.50 5.13
N THR A 195 -23.95 15.93 4.00
CA THR A 195 -23.45 17.30 3.82
C THR A 195 -23.53 17.73 2.35
N ASN A 196 -23.69 19.03 2.11
CA ASN A 196 -23.58 19.61 0.76
C ASN A 196 -22.14 20.01 0.43
N ARG A 197 -21.18 19.85 1.35
CA ARG A 197 -19.75 20.09 1.10
C ARG A 197 -19.14 18.92 0.33
N SER A 198 -19.54 18.76 -0.92
CA SER A 198 -19.05 17.70 -1.80
C SER A 198 -18.92 18.13 -3.24
N SER A 199 -18.10 17.43 -4.01
CA SER A 199 -17.92 17.62 -5.44
C SER A 199 -19.19 17.37 -6.24
N VAL A 200 -20.19 16.70 -5.67
CA VAL A 200 -21.49 16.42 -6.29
C VAL A 200 -22.46 17.58 -6.07
N GLN A 201 -22.54 18.09 -4.85
CA GLN A 201 -23.48 19.16 -4.49
C GLN A 201 -22.93 20.56 -4.83
N MET A 202 -21.62 20.71 -4.94
CA MET A 202 -20.94 21.93 -5.34
C MET A 202 -20.19 21.73 -6.66
N GLN A 203 -19.64 22.82 -7.20
CA GLN A 203 -18.71 22.71 -8.33
C GLN A 203 -17.64 21.66 -8.00
N PRO A 204 -17.40 20.67 -8.88
CA PRO A 204 -17.80 20.60 -10.30
C PRO A 204 -19.09 19.80 -10.61
N HIS A 205 -19.89 19.41 -9.62
CA HIS A 205 -21.11 18.59 -9.74
C HIS A 205 -20.89 17.18 -10.31
N ARG A 206 -19.85 16.49 -9.80
CA ARG A 206 -19.42 15.17 -10.27
C ARG A 206 -18.98 14.28 -9.12
N ASP A 207 -19.31 13.00 -9.21
CA ASP A 207 -18.88 11.96 -8.27
C ASP A 207 -17.61 11.28 -8.77
N PHE A 208 -16.45 11.69 -8.25
CA PHE A 208 -15.16 11.21 -8.71
C PHE A 208 -14.83 9.81 -8.19
N VAL A 209 -15.30 9.48 -6.98
CA VAL A 209 -15.14 8.13 -6.43
C VAL A 209 -15.95 7.14 -7.27
N HIS A 210 -17.20 7.47 -7.62
CA HIS A 210 -18.03 6.63 -8.48
C HIS A 210 -17.35 6.39 -9.83
N ASP A 211 -16.91 7.46 -10.50
CA ASP A 211 -16.28 7.37 -11.81
C ASP A 211 -15.05 6.46 -11.82
N LEU A 212 -14.13 6.62 -10.86
CA LEU A 212 -12.93 5.79 -10.77
C LEU A 212 -13.26 4.34 -10.44
N ILE A 213 -14.13 4.10 -9.46
CA ILE A 213 -14.47 2.75 -9.00
C ILE A 213 -15.23 1.98 -10.09
N THR A 214 -16.22 2.60 -10.73
CA THR A 214 -17.00 1.98 -11.80
C THR A 214 -16.13 1.70 -13.01
N THR A 215 -15.34 2.68 -13.48
CA THR A 215 -14.41 2.47 -14.61
C THR A 215 -13.40 1.36 -14.32
N SER A 216 -12.87 1.30 -13.09
CA SER A 216 -11.95 0.23 -12.68
C SER A 216 -12.64 -1.14 -12.65
N LYS A 217 -13.85 -1.25 -12.08
CA LYS A 217 -14.61 -2.51 -12.06
C LYS A 217 -14.88 -3.03 -13.48
N GLU A 218 -15.21 -2.14 -14.41
CA GLU A 218 -15.57 -2.50 -15.79
C GLU A 218 -14.36 -2.84 -16.67
N HIS A 219 -13.27 -2.08 -16.57
CA HIS A 219 -12.15 -2.17 -17.52
C HIS A 219 -10.86 -2.75 -16.94
N TYR A 220 -10.71 -2.78 -15.61
CA TYR A 220 -9.50 -3.24 -14.92
C TYR A 220 -9.85 -4.16 -13.73
N PRO A 221 -10.57 -5.27 -13.96
CA PRO A 221 -11.05 -6.15 -12.88
C PRO A 221 -9.91 -6.79 -12.06
N HIS A 222 -8.68 -6.79 -12.58
CA HIS A 222 -7.48 -7.25 -11.88
C HIS A 222 -6.93 -6.22 -10.88
N LEU A 223 -7.31 -4.95 -10.97
CA LEU A 223 -6.94 -3.92 -10.01
C LEU A 223 -7.89 -3.95 -8.80
N LYS A 224 -7.29 -3.97 -7.61
CA LYS A 224 -8.00 -3.79 -6.35
C LYS A 224 -8.23 -2.31 -6.07
N ARG A 225 -9.40 -2.01 -5.52
CA ARG A 225 -9.94 -0.65 -5.46
C ARG A 225 -9.94 -0.16 -4.02
N GLY A 226 -9.10 0.80 -3.69
CA GLY A 226 -8.99 1.38 -2.35
C GLY A 226 -9.57 2.78 -2.27
N ILE A 227 -10.07 3.12 -1.09
CA ILE A 227 -10.55 4.45 -0.76
C ILE A 227 -9.83 4.94 0.49
N TYR A 228 -9.29 6.14 0.41
CA TYR A 228 -8.80 6.88 1.56
C TYR A 228 -9.91 7.73 2.17
N PHE A 229 -9.94 7.80 3.49
CA PHE A 229 -10.83 8.68 4.22
C PHE A 229 -10.15 9.28 5.44
N SER A 230 -10.19 10.62 5.52
CA SER A 230 -9.74 11.32 6.70
C SER A 230 -10.79 11.33 7.81
N LEU A 231 -10.40 10.84 8.99
CA LEU A 231 -11.24 10.93 10.19
C LEU A 231 -11.37 12.37 10.70
N PRO A 232 -10.29 13.17 10.83
CA PRO A 232 -10.40 14.57 11.20
C PRO A 232 -10.89 15.45 10.04
N GLU A 233 -11.77 16.40 10.36
CA GLU A 233 -12.07 17.55 9.51
C GLU A 233 -11.70 18.82 10.28
N TRP A 234 -10.48 19.31 10.07
CA TRP A 234 -9.87 20.33 10.94
C TRP A 234 -10.71 21.58 11.12
N TYR A 235 -11.46 21.97 10.09
CA TYR A 235 -12.25 23.18 10.11
C TYR A 235 -13.76 22.95 10.25
N HIS A 236 -14.21 21.73 10.53
CA HIS A 236 -15.63 21.48 10.79
C HIS A 236 -16.01 22.05 12.18
N PRO A 237 -17.04 22.92 12.32
CA PRO A 237 -17.37 23.58 13.59
C PRO A 237 -17.71 22.64 14.77
N LYS A 238 -18.10 21.40 14.46
CA LYS A 238 -18.41 20.34 15.43
C LYS A 238 -17.28 19.32 15.63
N TYR A 239 -16.21 19.37 14.83
CA TYR A 239 -15.05 18.52 15.06
C TYR A 239 -14.26 19.06 16.26
N LYS A 240 -14.13 18.24 17.31
CA LYS A 240 -13.42 18.58 18.55
C LYS A 240 -12.78 17.33 19.13
N ASP A 241 -11.46 17.26 19.02
CA ASP A 241 -10.68 16.17 19.59
C ASP A 241 -9.65 16.72 20.56
N SER A 242 -9.79 16.37 21.84
CA SER A 242 -8.89 16.82 22.91
C SER A 242 -7.48 16.23 22.82
N ASN A 243 -7.25 15.25 21.94
CA ASN A 243 -5.90 14.74 21.67
C ASN A 243 -5.19 15.57 20.58
N PHE A 244 -5.90 16.49 19.92
CA PHE A 244 -5.40 17.29 18.80
C PHE A 244 -5.84 18.76 18.94
N ASP A 245 -5.42 19.41 20.03
CA ASP A 245 -5.83 20.78 20.37
C ASP A 245 -5.47 21.85 19.32
N ASP A 246 -4.45 21.60 18.50
CA ASP A 246 -4.00 22.53 17.44
C ASP A 246 -4.59 22.22 16.04
N TRP A 247 -5.34 21.12 15.89
CA TRP A 247 -5.88 20.65 14.60
C TRP A 247 -7.41 20.62 14.55
N HIS A 248 -8.06 21.56 15.25
CA HIS A 248 -9.50 21.72 15.18
C HIS A 248 -9.95 23.18 15.36
N GLY A 249 -11.11 23.55 14.80
CA GLY A 249 -11.77 24.82 15.08
C GLY A 249 -12.71 25.25 13.96
N PRO A 250 -13.70 26.11 14.21
CA PRO A 250 -14.49 26.65 13.11
C PRO A 250 -13.58 27.46 12.16
N PRO A 251 -13.92 27.55 10.87
CA PRO A 251 -13.12 28.32 9.92
C PRO A 251 -13.05 29.79 10.35
N PHE A 252 -11.89 30.42 10.14
CA PHE A 252 -11.71 31.85 10.35
C PHE A 252 -10.82 32.45 9.26
N ASN A 253 -10.91 33.76 9.06
CA ASN A 253 -9.99 34.51 8.22
C ASN A 253 -8.74 34.89 9.05
N PRO A 254 -7.54 34.41 8.71
CA PRO A 254 -6.36 34.54 9.55
C PRO A 254 -5.70 35.93 9.48
N TYR A 255 -6.25 36.85 8.67
CA TYR A 255 -5.81 38.23 8.57
C TYR A 255 -6.71 39.22 9.35
N THR A 256 -7.90 38.77 9.76
CA THR A 256 -8.91 39.60 10.46
C THR A 256 -9.44 38.95 11.73
N ASN A 257 -9.12 37.69 11.99
CA ASN A 257 -9.62 36.85 13.08
C ASN A 257 -11.15 36.75 13.16
N LYS A 258 -11.84 36.95 12.03
CA LYS A 258 -13.30 36.76 11.95
C LYS A 258 -13.61 35.33 11.56
N THR A 259 -14.54 34.70 12.26
CA THR A 259 -15.13 33.42 11.85
C THR A 259 -15.74 33.56 10.45
N ILE A 260 -15.52 32.56 9.60
CA ILE A 260 -16.09 32.47 8.25
C ILE A 260 -16.91 31.18 8.12
N PRO A 261 -17.84 31.10 7.15
CA PRO A 261 -18.67 29.91 6.98
C PRO A 261 -17.84 28.67 6.62
N TYR A 262 -18.27 27.51 7.12
CA TYR A 262 -17.85 26.21 6.59
C TYR A 262 -18.79 25.82 5.45
N THR A 263 -18.42 26.20 4.22
CA THR A 263 -19.36 26.23 3.08
C THR A 263 -19.86 24.84 2.76
N GLY A 264 -21.19 24.69 2.66
CA GLY A 264 -21.85 23.41 2.35
C GLY A 264 -22.15 22.51 3.54
N SER A 265 -21.65 22.85 4.72
CA SER A 265 -21.92 22.09 5.92
C SER A 265 -23.40 22.13 6.29
N THR A 266 -23.94 20.96 6.63
CA THR A 266 -25.29 20.83 7.20
C THR A 266 -25.19 20.91 8.73
N PRO A 267 -26.16 21.52 9.43
CA PRO A 267 -26.17 21.52 10.88
C PRO A 267 -26.21 20.08 11.43
N ILE A 268 -25.24 19.76 12.28
CA ILE A 268 -25.15 18.48 12.98
C ILE A 268 -24.87 18.70 14.47
N ASP A 269 -25.17 17.72 15.31
CA ASP A 269 -24.93 17.78 16.74
C ASP A 269 -23.68 17.01 17.16
N ASP A 270 -23.52 15.81 16.61
CA ASP A 270 -22.39 14.92 16.84
C ASP A 270 -21.62 14.70 15.53
N PHE A 271 -20.39 15.23 15.45
CA PHE A 271 -19.55 15.07 14.27
C PHE A 271 -19.32 13.61 13.87
N VAL A 272 -19.13 12.72 14.84
CA VAL A 272 -18.82 11.32 14.57
C VAL A 272 -20.08 10.60 14.07
N ASN A 273 -21.19 10.74 14.78
CA ASN A 273 -22.39 9.93 14.52
C ASN A 273 -23.31 10.52 13.44
N ASP A 274 -23.29 11.83 13.23
CA ASP A 274 -24.17 12.49 12.24
C ASP A 274 -23.47 12.73 10.89
N LEU A 275 -22.13 12.70 10.83
CA LEU A 275 -21.36 12.98 9.61
C LEU A 275 -20.33 11.89 9.29
N GLN A 276 -19.34 11.67 10.17
CA GLN A 276 -18.20 10.79 9.87
C GLN A 276 -18.63 9.32 9.63
N LEU A 277 -19.39 8.74 10.56
CA LEU A 277 -19.85 7.35 10.47
C LEU A 277 -20.82 7.12 9.29
N PRO A 278 -21.85 7.96 9.06
CA PRO A 278 -22.70 7.84 7.87
C PRO A 278 -21.92 7.88 6.55
N GLN A 279 -20.91 8.76 6.43
CA GLN A 279 -20.04 8.81 5.25
C GLN A 279 -19.26 7.51 5.03
N PHE A 280 -18.68 6.93 6.09
CA PHE A 280 -18.04 5.61 5.99
C PHE A 280 -19.03 4.54 5.51
N LEU A 281 -20.25 4.53 6.06
CA LEU A 281 -21.28 3.59 5.64
C LEU A 281 -21.71 3.80 4.18
N GLU A 282 -21.80 5.05 3.69
CA GLU A 282 -22.05 5.35 2.28
C GLU A 282 -20.92 4.80 1.38
N LEU A 283 -19.65 5.01 1.77
CA LEU A 283 -18.49 4.51 1.05
C LEU A 283 -18.47 2.98 0.96
N VAL A 284 -18.65 2.30 2.11
CA VAL A 284 -18.76 0.84 2.20
C VAL A 284 -19.91 0.34 1.35
N ASN A 285 -21.08 0.98 1.43
CA ASN A 285 -22.30 0.42 0.88
C ASN A 285 -22.47 0.65 -0.62
N ASN A 286 -21.99 1.78 -1.13
CA ASN A 286 -22.27 2.22 -2.50
C ASN A 286 -21.09 1.97 -3.45
N TYR A 287 -19.85 1.90 -2.93
CA TYR A 287 -18.65 1.82 -3.77
C TYR A 287 -17.94 0.48 -3.65
N GLU A 288 -18.16 -0.26 -2.56
CA GLU A 288 -17.56 -1.59 -2.36
C GLU A 288 -16.03 -1.57 -2.52
N PRO A 289 -15.29 -0.78 -1.71
CA PRO A 289 -13.84 -0.79 -1.76
C PRO A 289 -13.29 -2.14 -1.31
N ASP A 290 -12.11 -2.50 -1.82
CA ASP A 290 -11.28 -3.62 -1.37
C ASP A 290 -10.32 -3.18 -0.23
N ILE A 291 -10.01 -1.88 -0.15
CA ILE A 291 -9.16 -1.27 0.90
C ILE A 291 -9.87 -0.03 1.45
N ILE A 292 -9.98 0.09 2.78
CA ILE A 292 -10.28 1.37 3.44
C ILE A 292 -9.00 1.84 4.13
N TRP A 293 -8.48 2.97 3.66
CA TRP A 293 -7.26 3.59 4.15
C TRP A 293 -7.64 4.83 4.99
N CYS A 294 -7.76 4.64 6.30
CA CYS A 294 -8.05 5.72 7.25
C CYS A 294 -6.84 6.62 7.46
N ASP A 295 -7.01 7.81 8.02
CA ASP A 295 -5.87 8.64 8.39
C ASP A 295 -6.05 9.42 9.68
N ILE A 296 -4.91 9.70 10.31
CA ILE A 296 -4.71 10.34 11.62
C ILE A 296 -5.30 9.58 12.82
N GLY A 297 -6.52 9.07 12.70
CA GLY A 297 -7.28 8.53 13.83
C GLY A 297 -8.13 9.62 14.49
N GLY A 298 -8.08 9.71 15.83
CA GLY A 298 -8.87 10.65 16.62
C GLY A 298 -10.28 10.16 16.97
N ILE A 299 -11.18 11.10 17.30
CA ILE A 299 -12.58 10.79 17.63
C ILE A 299 -13.24 9.98 16.51
N ASN A 300 -13.84 8.86 16.87
CA ASN A 300 -14.35 7.90 15.90
C ASN A 300 -15.44 7.02 16.49
N ASN A 301 -16.17 6.36 15.58
CA ASN A 301 -17.02 5.21 15.87
C ASN A 301 -16.70 4.08 14.88
N SER A 302 -15.40 3.80 14.71
CA SER A 302 -14.93 2.99 13.59
C SER A 302 -15.42 1.55 13.63
N SER A 303 -15.63 1.01 14.84
CA SER A 303 -16.11 -0.35 15.03
C SER A 303 -17.47 -0.60 14.37
N MET A 304 -18.32 0.42 14.22
CA MET A 304 -19.62 0.28 13.57
C MET A 304 -19.49 0.02 12.06
N TRP A 305 -18.74 0.86 11.34
CA TRP A 305 -18.58 0.66 9.90
C TRP A 305 -17.66 -0.53 9.57
N GLN A 306 -16.68 -0.85 10.44
CA GLN A 306 -15.79 -2.01 10.24
C GLN A 306 -16.58 -3.32 10.26
N ALA A 307 -17.49 -3.50 11.22
CA ALA A 307 -18.36 -4.67 11.28
C ALA A 307 -19.21 -4.82 10.01
N GLU A 308 -19.85 -3.73 9.56
CA GLU A 308 -20.64 -3.73 8.32
C GLU A 308 -19.76 -4.03 7.09
N TYR A 309 -18.57 -3.43 7.01
CA TYR A 309 -17.64 -3.62 5.90
C TYR A 309 -17.20 -5.08 5.75
N TYR A 310 -16.75 -5.70 6.84
CA TYR A 310 -16.32 -7.10 6.82
C TYR A 310 -17.48 -8.04 6.52
N ASN A 311 -18.64 -7.86 7.16
CA ASN A 311 -19.80 -8.71 6.96
C ASN A 311 -20.38 -8.58 5.54
N LYS A 312 -20.43 -7.38 4.98
CA LYS A 312 -20.89 -7.14 3.61
C LYS A 312 -19.93 -7.76 2.60
N ALA A 313 -18.62 -7.56 2.76
CA ALA A 313 -17.62 -8.17 1.91
C ALA A 313 -17.70 -9.71 1.95
N ALA A 314 -17.83 -10.30 3.14
CA ALA A 314 -17.99 -11.73 3.33
C ALA A 314 -19.23 -12.28 2.59
N LYS A 315 -20.39 -11.61 2.70
CA LYS A 315 -21.62 -11.98 1.96
C LYS A 315 -21.45 -11.90 0.44
N GLN A 316 -20.53 -11.07 -0.05
CA GLN A 316 -20.21 -10.91 -1.46
C GLN A 316 -19.05 -11.81 -1.93
N ASN A 317 -18.53 -12.70 -1.07
CA ASN A 317 -17.30 -13.48 -1.32
C ASN A 317 -16.10 -12.60 -1.68
N ARG A 318 -16.01 -11.41 -1.09
CA ARG A 318 -14.92 -10.46 -1.28
C ARG A 318 -14.02 -10.46 -0.05
N GLN A 319 -12.73 -10.39 -0.30
CA GLN A 319 -11.70 -10.18 0.72
C GLN A 319 -11.31 -8.70 0.73
N VAL A 320 -11.37 -8.08 1.89
CA VAL A 320 -11.13 -6.66 2.10
C VAL A 320 -10.04 -6.43 3.13
N THR A 321 -9.54 -5.20 3.27
CA THR A 321 -8.54 -4.87 4.29
C THR A 321 -8.63 -3.41 4.75
N ILE A 322 -8.13 -3.13 5.96
CA ILE A 322 -8.01 -1.77 6.51
C ILE A 322 -6.61 -1.48 7.12
N ASN A 323 -6.19 -0.22 7.11
CA ASN A 323 -4.92 0.20 7.73
C ASN A 323 -5.04 0.47 9.25
N ASP A 324 -3.93 0.84 9.89
CA ASP A 324 -3.80 1.08 11.33
C ASP A 324 -4.16 2.48 11.81
N ARG A 325 -4.77 3.30 10.95
CA ARG A 325 -5.07 4.72 11.23
C ARG A 325 -6.55 5.00 11.44
N CYS A 326 -7.37 3.99 11.70
CA CYS A 326 -8.83 4.14 11.90
C CYS A 326 -9.25 4.54 13.33
N GLY A 327 -8.30 4.88 14.22
CA GLY A 327 -8.55 5.50 15.52
C GLY A 327 -9.00 4.57 16.66
N ASN A 328 -9.36 3.31 16.40
CA ASN A 328 -9.84 2.35 17.42
C ASN A 328 -8.86 1.20 17.73
N GLY A 329 -7.66 1.21 17.15
CA GLY A 329 -6.64 0.17 17.34
C GLY A 329 -6.97 -1.19 16.68
N VAL A 330 -7.99 -1.24 15.82
CA VAL A 330 -8.32 -2.41 15.00
C VAL A 330 -7.79 -2.16 13.59
N SER A 331 -6.98 -3.10 13.08
CA SER A 331 -6.42 -3.01 11.73
C SER A 331 -5.93 -4.33 11.18
N ASP A 332 -5.76 -4.38 9.86
CA ASP A 332 -5.22 -5.53 9.12
C ASP A 332 -3.74 -5.37 8.78
N PHE A 333 -3.28 -4.14 8.55
CA PHE A 333 -1.88 -3.84 8.29
C PHE A 333 -1.41 -2.53 8.94
N ALA A 334 -0.11 -2.45 9.21
CA ALA A 334 0.54 -1.26 9.73
C ALA A 334 1.00 -0.32 8.60
N THR A 335 1.18 0.97 8.88
CA THR A 335 1.63 1.97 7.88
C THR A 335 2.91 2.67 8.29
N LEU A 336 3.81 2.87 7.32
CA LEU A 336 5.05 3.64 7.49
C LEU A 336 5.10 4.75 6.44
N GLU A 337 5.11 6.00 6.87
CA GLU A 337 5.05 7.16 5.97
C GLU A 337 6.38 7.89 5.92
N TYR A 338 7.00 8.00 4.74
CA TYR A 338 8.35 8.58 4.54
C TYR A 338 9.45 8.00 5.45
N GLN A 339 9.23 6.83 6.05
CA GLN A 339 10.14 6.20 6.99
C GLN A 339 10.87 5.03 6.35
N GLN A 340 12.20 5.06 6.37
CA GLN A 340 13.02 3.87 6.19
C GLN A 340 13.06 3.11 7.52
N THR A 341 12.95 1.79 7.47
CA THR A 341 13.07 0.93 8.65
C THR A 341 14.01 -0.22 8.39
N SER A 342 14.88 -0.51 9.37
CA SER A 342 15.64 -1.76 9.44
C SER A 342 14.95 -2.80 10.33
N THR A 343 13.88 -2.41 11.02
CA THR A 343 13.05 -3.27 11.88
C THR A 343 11.59 -3.15 11.42
N PRO A 344 11.20 -3.85 10.35
CA PRO A 344 9.84 -3.77 9.84
C PRO A 344 8.83 -4.31 10.88
N PRO A 345 7.56 -3.86 10.84
CA PRO A 345 6.50 -4.46 11.64
C PRO A 345 6.40 -5.97 11.40
N ALA A 346 6.15 -6.73 12.47
CA ALA A 346 6.05 -8.19 12.40
C ALA A 346 4.76 -8.69 11.70
N ARG A 347 3.75 -7.82 11.59
CA ARG A 347 2.50 -8.07 10.85
C ARG A 347 2.59 -7.44 9.46
N SER A 348 1.64 -7.75 8.57
CA SER A 348 1.53 -7.07 7.27
C SER A 348 1.61 -5.55 7.44
N TRP A 349 2.35 -4.90 6.54
CA TRP A 349 2.60 -3.47 6.61
C TRP A 349 2.78 -2.86 5.23
N GLU A 350 2.67 -1.54 5.15
CA GLU A 350 2.76 -0.78 3.90
C GLU A 350 3.57 0.50 4.11
N ALA A 351 4.60 0.71 3.29
CA ALA A 351 5.28 2.00 3.18
C ALA A 351 4.54 2.91 2.20
N THR A 352 4.49 4.21 2.50
CA THR A 352 3.86 5.22 1.63
C THR A 352 4.67 6.51 1.56
N ARG A 353 4.69 7.12 0.37
CA ARG A 353 5.27 8.45 0.09
C ARG A 353 4.75 8.99 -1.25
N GLY A 354 4.91 10.28 -1.52
CA GLY A 354 4.66 10.90 -2.84
C GLY A 354 5.82 10.77 -3.81
N VAL A 355 5.59 10.83 -5.12
CA VAL A 355 6.68 11.03 -6.11
C VAL A 355 7.34 12.39 -5.89
N ASP A 356 6.56 13.39 -5.46
CA ASP A 356 7.07 14.65 -4.93
C ASP A 356 8.02 14.40 -3.74
N PRO A 357 9.05 15.22 -3.53
CA PRO A 357 10.00 15.03 -2.43
C PRO A 357 9.35 15.04 -1.04
N ARG A 358 8.16 15.62 -0.88
CA ARG A 358 7.47 15.67 0.42
C ARG A 358 5.94 15.62 0.33
N SER A 359 5.33 16.26 -0.65
CA SER A 359 3.88 16.43 -0.72
C SER A 359 3.15 15.18 -1.21
N PHE A 360 1.90 14.96 -0.79
CA PHE A 360 1.01 14.02 -1.48
C PHE A 360 0.17 14.72 -2.56
N GLY A 361 -0.42 15.88 -2.25
CA GLY A 361 -1.11 16.72 -3.22
C GLY A 361 -0.16 17.33 -4.24
N PHE A 362 -0.69 17.76 -5.38
CA PHE A 362 0.12 18.44 -6.40
C PHE A 362 0.71 19.74 -5.85
N ASN A 363 2.04 19.88 -5.91
CA ASN A 363 2.75 21.11 -5.58
C ASN A 363 3.34 21.74 -6.85
N GLN A 364 2.74 22.83 -7.33
CA GLN A 364 3.20 23.53 -8.52
C GLN A 364 4.58 24.17 -8.37
N ALA A 365 5.06 24.34 -7.12
CA ALA A 365 6.37 24.90 -6.85
C ALA A 365 7.51 23.89 -7.02
N THR A 366 7.21 22.58 -7.02
CA THR A 366 8.22 21.53 -7.16
C THR A 366 8.68 21.44 -8.63
N PRO A 367 9.95 21.73 -8.94
CA PRO A 367 10.45 21.58 -10.30
C PRO A 367 10.77 20.10 -10.60
N PRO A 368 10.75 19.67 -11.88
CA PRO A 368 10.96 18.28 -12.31
C PRO A 368 12.16 17.58 -11.67
N GLU A 369 13.29 18.27 -11.54
CA GLU A 369 14.54 17.74 -10.99
C GLU A 369 14.52 17.48 -9.47
N LYS A 370 13.48 17.91 -8.77
CA LYS A 370 13.30 17.67 -7.32
C LYS A 370 12.42 16.48 -7.00
N TYR A 371 11.66 15.97 -7.97
CA TYR A 371 10.91 14.72 -7.81
C TYR A 371 11.87 13.55 -7.64
N ALA A 372 11.44 12.51 -6.92
CA ALA A 372 12.24 11.30 -6.80
C ALA A 372 12.57 10.71 -8.18
N SER A 373 13.79 10.20 -8.32
CA SER A 373 14.20 9.50 -9.52
C SER A 373 13.51 8.13 -9.61
N SER A 374 13.40 7.59 -10.81
CA SER A 374 12.87 6.23 -11.02
C SER A 374 13.74 5.20 -10.28
N GLU A 375 15.06 5.43 -10.21
CA GLU A 375 16.00 4.62 -9.43
C GLU A 375 15.60 4.57 -7.94
N GLN A 376 15.43 5.73 -7.32
CA GLN A 376 15.05 5.82 -5.92
C GLN A 376 13.71 5.10 -5.66
N LEU A 377 12.73 5.28 -6.53
CA LEU A 377 11.40 4.69 -6.34
C LEU A 377 11.41 3.16 -6.52
N VAL A 378 12.20 2.63 -7.46
CA VAL A 378 12.38 1.18 -7.62
C VAL A 378 13.16 0.60 -6.45
N HIS A 379 14.17 1.32 -5.92
CA HIS A 379 14.88 0.90 -4.71
C HIS A 379 13.95 0.81 -3.51
N GLU A 380 13.14 1.83 -3.27
CA GLU A 380 12.18 1.85 -2.16
C GLU A 380 11.11 0.75 -2.30
N LEU A 381 10.65 0.47 -3.53
CA LEU A 381 9.77 -0.68 -3.82
C LEU A 381 10.44 -2.00 -3.44
N VAL A 382 11.66 -2.25 -3.92
CA VAL A 382 12.40 -3.50 -3.65
C VAL A 382 12.71 -3.63 -2.16
N ASP A 383 13.08 -2.54 -1.49
CA ASP A 383 13.34 -2.54 -0.05
C ASP A 383 12.09 -2.92 0.75
N ALA A 384 10.96 -2.24 0.50
CA ALA A 384 9.72 -2.56 1.19
C ALA A 384 9.32 -4.03 0.99
N VAL A 385 9.35 -4.52 -0.25
CA VAL A 385 8.94 -5.88 -0.60
C VAL A 385 9.87 -6.93 -0.01
N SER A 386 11.18 -6.69 -0.02
CA SER A 386 12.18 -7.59 0.58
C SER A 386 12.10 -7.70 2.10
N MET A 387 11.40 -6.75 2.74
CA MET A 387 11.11 -6.74 4.17
C MET A 387 9.65 -7.14 4.49
N GLY A 388 8.93 -7.69 3.50
CA GLY A 388 7.58 -8.23 3.66
C GLY A 388 6.47 -7.19 3.66
N GLY A 389 6.77 -5.94 3.29
CA GLY A 389 5.79 -4.87 3.16
C GLY A 389 5.29 -4.69 1.73
N ASN A 390 4.22 -3.90 1.60
CA ASN A 390 3.83 -3.29 0.33
C ASN A 390 4.39 -1.87 0.22
N PHE A 391 4.45 -1.36 -1.01
CA PHE A 391 4.78 0.03 -1.30
C PHE A 391 3.60 0.73 -2.00
N LEU A 392 3.06 1.76 -1.36
CA LEU A 392 1.98 2.59 -1.87
C LEU A 392 2.54 3.95 -2.31
N LEU A 393 2.80 4.08 -3.61
CA LEU A 393 3.38 5.30 -4.17
C LEU A 393 2.30 6.30 -4.54
N ASN A 394 2.37 7.51 -3.99
CA ASN A 394 1.41 8.55 -4.25
C ASN A 394 1.74 9.41 -5.48
N ILE A 395 0.73 9.65 -6.31
CA ILE A 395 0.68 10.74 -7.28
C ILE A 395 -0.27 11.85 -6.82
N GLY A 396 0.06 13.09 -7.13
CA GLY A 396 -0.78 14.27 -6.88
C GLY A 396 -1.20 14.90 -8.21
N PRO A 397 -2.41 14.64 -8.73
CA PRO A 397 -2.92 15.30 -9.91
C PRO A 397 -3.18 16.80 -9.67
N ASN A 398 -3.03 17.60 -10.73
CA ASN A 398 -3.41 19.02 -10.73
C ASN A 398 -4.93 19.16 -10.62
N ALA A 399 -5.47 20.29 -10.15
CA ALA A 399 -6.91 20.57 -10.07
C ALA A 399 -7.68 20.26 -11.36
N ASN A 400 -7.07 20.44 -12.53
CA ASN A 400 -7.72 20.11 -13.79
C ASN A 400 -7.83 18.62 -14.11
N GLY A 401 -7.21 17.73 -13.31
CA GLY A 401 -7.19 16.28 -13.50
C GLY A 401 -5.96 15.77 -14.27
N SER A 402 -5.11 16.65 -14.80
CA SER A 402 -3.85 16.23 -15.42
C SER A 402 -2.81 15.79 -14.38
N ILE A 403 -2.04 14.76 -14.72
CA ILE A 403 -0.93 14.27 -13.90
C ILE A 403 0.36 14.88 -14.44
N PHE A 404 1.21 15.41 -13.57
CA PHE A 404 2.45 16.05 -13.97
C PHE A 404 3.36 15.06 -14.71
N HIS A 405 3.91 15.47 -15.86
CA HIS A 405 4.67 14.59 -16.75
C HIS A 405 5.79 13.81 -16.04
N THR A 406 6.48 14.43 -15.09
CA THR A 406 7.52 13.75 -14.32
C THR A 406 6.97 12.55 -13.54
N MET A 407 5.78 12.67 -12.92
CA MET A 407 5.14 11.53 -12.25
C MET A 407 4.73 10.44 -13.25
N VAL A 408 4.22 10.84 -14.43
CA VAL A 408 3.86 9.91 -15.51
C VAL A 408 5.08 9.10 -15.97
N GLU A 409 6.21 9.77 -16.20
CA GLU A 409 7.48 9.14 -16.55
C GLU A 409 7.93 8.14 -15.47
N ARG A 410 7.90 8.53 -14.19
CA ARG A 410 8.31 7.62 -13.10
C ARG A 410 7.45 6.36 -13.04
N LEU A 411 6.14 6.48 -13.24
CA LEU A 411 5.25 5.32 -13.24
C LEU A 411 5.51 4.41 -14.44
N HIS A 412 5.78 4.97 -15.62
CA HIS A 412 6.16 4.17 -16.79
C HIS A 412 7.51 3.48 -16.61
N ASP A 413 8.51 4.16 -16.05
CA ASP A 413 9.84 3.58 -15.79
C ASP A 413 9.75 2.41 -14.79
N ILE A 414 8.98 2.56 -13.71
CA ILE A 414 8.72 1.48 -12.74
C ILE A 414 8.03 0.30 -13.44
N GLY A 415 7.01 0.58 -14.27
CA GLY A 415 6.31 -0.43 -15.04
C GLY A 415 7.22 -1.20 -16.00
N ALA A 416 8.08 -0.49 -16.74
CA ALA A 416 9.04 -1.09 -17.67
C ALA A 416 10.10 -1.96 -16.97
N TRP A 417 10.50 -1.60 -15.75
CA TRP A 417 11.35 -2.44 -14.93
C TRP A 417 10.60 -3.68 -14.42
N LEU A 418 9.35 -3.53 -13.96
CA LEU A 418 8.51 -4.64 -13.50
C LEU A 418 8.09 -5.58 -14.62
N ASP A 419 8.00 -5.15 -15.87
CA ASP A 419 7.76 -6.04 -17.02
C ASP A 419 8.87 -7.07 -17.19
N GLN A 420 10.10 -6.71 -16.81
CA GLN A 420 11.26 -7.58 -16.94
C GLN A 420 11.55 -8.35 -15.65
N ASN A 421 11.32 -7.73 -14.50
CA ASN A 421 11.75 -8.22 -13.19
C ASN A 421 10.60 -8.53 -12.24
N GLY A 422 9.33 -8.38 -12.66
CA GLY A 422 8.16 -8.49 -11.79
C GLY A 422 8.00 -9.83 -11.09
N ALA A 423 8.53 -10.92 -11.66
CA ALA A 423 8.54 -12.24 -11.02
C ALA A 423 9.38 -12.28 -9.73
N SER A 424 10.41 -11.42 -9.59
CA SER A 424 11.18 -11.29 -8.35
C SER A 424 10.49 -10.41 -7.30
N VAL A 425 9.34 -9.82 -7.62
CA VAL A 425 8.57 -8.92 -6.74
C VAL A 425 7.22 -9.55 -6.41
N PHE A 426 6.37 -9.77 -7.41
CA PHE A 426 4.99 -10.22 -7.23
C PHE A 426 4.87 -11.74 -6.99
N ASP A 427 5.77 -12.52 -7.57
CA ASP A 427 5.76 -13.99 -7.47
C ASP A 427 6.82 -14.52 -6.50
N ALA A 428 7.24 -13.68 -5.55
CA ALA A 428 8.29 -14.01 -4.60
C ALA A 428 8.03 -13.40 -3.23
N ASP A 429 8.59 -14.06 -2.22
CA ASP A 429 8.58 -13.63 -0.83
C ASP A 429 10.00 -13.37 -0.30
N PRO A 430 10.15 -12.50 0.71
CA PRO A 430 11.42 -12.31 1.40
C PRO A 430 12.09 -13.65 1.78
N TYR A 431 13.37 -13.79 1.46
CA TYR A 431 14.17 -14.93 1.92
C TYR A 431 15.01 -14.59 3.15
N TRP A 432 15.58 -13.39 3.20
CA TRP A 432 16.27 -12.85 4.36
C TRP A 432 15.72 -11.46 4.69
N LEU A 433 15.09 -11.29 5.86
CA LEU A 433 14.65 -9.97 6.32
C LEU A 433 15.83 -9.05 6.70
N ALA A 434 16.95 -9.64 7.10
CA ALA A 434 18.20 -8.94 7.37
C ALA A 434 19.34 -9.64 6.65
N THR A 435 20.23 -8.86 6.05
CA THR A 435 21.34 -9.33 5.21
C THR A 435 22.65 -8.70 5.66
N GLN A 436 23.75 -9.42 5.51
CA GLN A 436 25.11 -8.89 5.72
C GLN A 436 25.62 -8.14 4.49
N ASP A 437 25.04 -8.42 3.32
CA ASP A 437 25.42 -7.77 2.07
C ASP A 437 24.67 -6.45 1.93
N LEU A 438 25.41 -5.34 2.01
CA LEU A 438 24.89 -4.00 1.77
C LEU A 438 24.39 -3.87 0.33
N ASP A 439 23.31 -3.12 0.13
CA ASP A 439 22.70 -2.88 -1.19
C ASP A 439 22.31 -4.14 -1.97
N VAL A 440 22.11 -5.28 -1.29
CA VAL A 440 21.59 -6.52 -1.89
C VAL A 440 20.34 -6.96 -1.13
N ARG A 441 19.32 -7.43 -1.85
CA ARG A 441 18.10 -8.03 -1.32
C ARG A 441 17.88 -9.43 -1.90
N TYR A 442 17.20 -10.28 -1.14
CA TYR A 442 17.03 -11.69 -1.47
C TYR A 442 15.56 -12.10 -1.40
N MET A 443 15.07 -12.63 -2.51
CA MET A 443 13.69 -13.08 -2.65
C MET A 443 13.66 -14.54 -3.07
N MET A 444 12.67 -15.28 -2.60
CA MET A 444 12.41 -16.66 -3.00
C MET A 444 11.10 -16.69 -3.76
N GLY A 445 11.16 -17.15 -5.01
CA GLY A 445 9.99 -17.35 -5.83
C GLY A 445 9.04 -18.36 -5.19
N HIS A 446 7.74 -18.12 -5.32
CA HIS A 446 6.71 -19.05 -4.86
C HIS A 446 6.99 -20.46 -5.42
N HIS A 447 6.69 -21.46 -4.61
CA HIS A 447 6.97 -22.88 -4.87
C HIS A 447 8.45 -23.21 -5.07
N ALA A 448 9.35 -22.39 -4.49
CA ALA A 448 10.79 -22.49 -4.68
C ALA A 448 11.17 -22.52 -6.17
N SER A 449 10.41 -21.80 -7.01
CA SER A 449 10.56 -21.81 -8.47
C SER A 449 11.86 -21.17 -8.94
N ALA A 450 12.39 -20.22 -8.15
CA ALA A 450 13.69 -19.61 -8.33
C ALA A 450 14.09 -18.88 -7.04
N PHE A 451 15.38 -18.65 -6.87
CA PHE A 451 15.91 -17.71 -5.90
C PHE A 451 16.40 -16.45 -6.62
N TYR A 452 16.11 -15.26 -6.10
CA TYR A 452 16.46 -13.99 -6.72
C TYR A 452 17.42 -13.18 -5.86
N ILE A 453 18.45 -12.64 -6.50
CA ILE A 453 19.40 -11.69 -5.91
C ILE A 453 19.15 -10.34 -6.59
N LEU A 454 18.75 -9.35 -5.81
CA LEU A 454 18.46 -8.00 -6.29
C LEU A 454 19.55 -7.07 -5.77
N VAL A 455 20.39 -6.56 -6.66
CA VAL A 455 21.47 -5.63 -6.32
C VAL A 455 20.99 -4.21 -6.61
N LEU A 456 20.95 -3.37 -5.59
CA LEU A 456 20.44 -2.00 -5.64
C LEU A 456 21.50 -1.03 -6.16
N ASN A 457 22.78 -1.32 -5.96
CA ASN A 457 23.85 -0.38 -6.26
C ASN A 457 24.92 -0.99 -7.17
N ARG A 458 25.22 -0.31 -8.27
CA ARG A 458 26.23 -0.73 -9.25
C ARG A 458 27.62 -0.92 -8.64
N SER A 459 27.93 -0.18 -7.58
CA SER A 459 29.25 -0.25 -6.91
C SER A 459 29.51 -1.56 -6.17
N VAL A 460 28.47 -2.38 -5.95
CA VAL A 460 28.61 -3.72 -5.35
C VAL A 460 29.37 -4.68 -6.28
N PHE A 461 29.32 -4.43 -7.60
CA PHE A 461 30.09 -5.20 -8.57
C PHE A 461 31.54 -4.72 -8.64
N THR A 462 32.50 -5.64 -8.59
CA THR A 462 33.92 -5.33 -8.68
C THR A 462 34.32 -4.87 -10.09
N ASP A 463 35.48 -4.20 -10.21
CA ASP A 463 36.05 -3.79 -11.50
C ASP A 463 36.29 -4.99 -12.45
N ASP A 464 36.56 -6.17 -11.88
CA ASP A 464 36.70 -7.44 -12.60
C ASP A 464 35.35 -8.09 -12.97
N LYS A 465 34.24 -7.34 -12.85
CA LYS A 465 32.87 -7.76 -13.19
C LYS A 465 32.41 -8.98 -12.39
N GLN A 466 32.62 -8.91 -11.08
CA GLN A 466 32.24 -9.96 -10.15
C GLN A 466 31.30 -9.44 -9.07
N LEU A 467 30.47 -10.33 -8.55
CA LEU A 467 29.65 -10.10 -7.37
C LEU A 467 30.08 -11.08 -6.29
N VAL A 468 30.40 -10.57 -5.09
CA VAL A 468 30.83 -11.38 -3.95
C VAL A 468 29.81 -11.20 -2.83
N LEU A 469 29.19 -12.30 -2.42
CA LEU A 469 28.10 -12.30 -1.43
C LEU A 469 28.53 -13.11 -0.22
N THR A 470 28.33 -12.53 0.95
CA THR A 470 28.63 -13.15 2.26
C THR A 470 27.42 -13.86 2.85
N THR A 471 26.21 -13.44 2.46
CA THR A 471 24.99 -14.10 2.90
C THR A 471 24.88 -15.50 2.30
N PRO A 472 24.61 -16.55 3.10
CA PRO A 472 24.44 -17.90 2.59
C PRO A 472 23.28 -17.99 1.59
N LEU A 473 23.56 -18.55 0.41
CA LEU A 473 22.58 -18.72 -0.66
C LEU A 473 22.16 -20.19 -0.77
N PRO A 474 20.88 -20.49 -1.07
CA PRO A 474 20.37 -21.86 -1.20
C PRO A 474 20.76 -22.50 -2.55
N LEU A 475 22.03 -22.42 -2.95
CA LEU A 475 22.53 -22.95 -4.22
C LEU A 475 23.18 -24.32 -4.06
N GLN A 476 23.00 -25.18 -5.06
CA GLN A 476 23.60 -26.50 -5.16
C GLN A 476 24.65 -26.53 -6.29
N PRO A 477 25.94 -26.75 -6.01
CA PRO A 477 27.01 -26.67 -7.03
C PRO A 477 26.82 -27.56 -8.26
N SER A 478 26.09 -28.68 -8.11
CA SER A 478 25.86 -29.65 -9.18
C SER A 478 24.63 -29.37 -10.04
N SER A 479 23.71 -28.50 -9.61
CA SER A 479 22.42 -28.30 -10.29
C SER A 479 21.99 -26.86 -10.45
N SER A 480 22.44 -25.94 -9.58
CA SER A 480 22.01 -24.56 -9.63
C SER A 480 22.69 -23.77 -10.73
N THR A 481 21.92 -22.95 -11.44
CA THR A 481 22.41 -22.02 -12.45
C THR A 481 22.00 -20.60 -12.08
N ILE A 482 22.84 -19.62 -12.43
CA ILE A 482 22.55 -18.20 -12.21
C ILE A 482 22.46 -17.51 -13.56
N HIS A 483 21.38 -16.76 -13.78
CA HIS A 483 21.15 -15.98 -15.00
C HIS A 483 20.92 -14.52 -14.66
N ALA A 484 21.50 -13.63 -15.45
CA ALA A 484 21.16 -12.20 -15.43
C ALA A 484 19.78 -11.98 -16.06
N MET A 485 18.89 -11.26 -15.37
CA MET A 485 17.58 -10.87 -15.89
C MET A 485 17.62 -9.50 -16.59
N GLY A 486 16.58 -9.18 -17.37
CA GLY A 486 16.39 -7.84 -17.94
C GLY A 486 17.25 -7.48 -19.16
N ASN A 487 17.89 -8.46 -19.82
CA ASN A 487 18.72 -8.17 -20.98
C ASN A 487 17.88 -8.16 -22.28
N ASN A 488 17.45 -6.96 -22.70
CA ASN A 488 16.68 -6.74 -23.93
C ASN A 488 17.53 -6.67 -25.22
N SER A 489 18.81 -7.06 -25.20
CA SER A 489 19.60 -7.13 -26.43
C SER A 489 19.26 -8.40 -27.20
N ALA A 490 19.09 -8.27 -28.53
CA ALA A 490 18.84 -9.38 -29.46
C ALA A 490 19.90 -10.51 -29.41
N ASN A 491 20.99 -10.29 -28.67
CA ASN A 491 21.97 -11.30 -28.25
C ASN A 491 21.75 -11.65 -26.78
N ASN A 492 20.57 -12.19 -26.48
CA ASN A 492 20.21 -12.73 -25.19
C ASN A 492 21.23 -13.84 -24.84
N THR A 493 22.28 -13.53 -24.08
CA THR A 493 23.15 -14.59 -23.57
C THR A 493 22.38 -15.29 -22.48
N THR A 494 21.59 -16.28 -22.87
CA THR A 494 20.91 -17.26 -22.01
C THR A 494 21.90 -18.16 -21.26
N ALA A 495 23.20 -17.95 -21.46
CA ALA A 495 24.25 -18.71 -20.81
C ALA A 495 24.25 -18.43 -19.30
N PRO A 496 24.37 -19.48 -18.46
CA PRO A 496 24.51 -19.28 -17.03
C PRO A 496 25.84 -18.58 -16.70
N LEU A 497 25.80 -17.69 -15.71
CA LEU A 497 26.98 -17.06 -15.14
C LEU A 497 27.83 -18.10 -14.40
N LEU A 498 29.15 -17.88 -14.40
CA LEU A 498 30.05 -18.71 -13.59
C LEU A 498 29.92 -18.31 -12.13
N TRP A 499 29.83 -19.29 -11.25
CA TRP A 499 29.78 -19.05 -9.82
C TRP A 499 30.45 -20.18 -9.04
N LYS A 500 30.92 -19.88 -7.83
CA LYS A 500 31.49 -20.86 -6.91
C LYS A 500 31.33 -20.40 -5.46
N PHE A 501 31.32 -21.36 -4.54
CA PHE A 501 31.59 -21.10 -3.14
C PHE A 501 33.11 -21.03 -2.91
N GLU A 502 33.54 -20.08 -2.11
CA GLU A 502 34.92 -19.96 -1.67
C GLU A 502 34.98 -19.49 -0.21
N GLN A 503 36.06 -19.84 0.48
CA GLN A 503 36.27 -19.40 1.84
C GLN A 503 37.16 -18.15 1.83
N ASP A 504 36.71 -17.09 2.50
CA ASP A 504 37.54 -15.92 2.74
C ASP A 504 38.69 -16.32 3.66
N ASN A 505 39.93 -16.21 3.16
CA ASN A 505 41.14 -16.60 3.88
C ASN A 505 41.38 -15.76 5.17
N THR A 506 40.73 -14.61 5.31
CA THR A 506 40.89 -13.70 6.45
C THR A 506 39.80 -13.89 7.51
N THR A 507 38.55 -14.02 7.09
CA THR A 507 37.39 -14.10 8.00
C THR A 507 36.90 -15.53 8.22
N ALA A 508 37.37 -16.50 7.42
CA ALA A 508 36.88 -17.88 7.34
C ALA A 508 35.40 -18.01 6.93
N VAL A 509 34.74 -16.91 6.53
CA VAL A 509 33.36 -16.89 6.05
C VAL A 509 33.28 -17.50 4.66
N THR A 510 32.28 -18.34 4.42
CA THR A 510 32.00 -18.86 3.08
C THR A 510 31.26 -17.80 2.28
N GLN A 511 31.80 -17.46 1.11
CA GLN A 511 31.26 -16.47 0.19
C GLN A 511 30.80 -17.14 -1.10
N THR A 512 29.79 -16.57 -1.74
CA THR A 512 29.43 -16.89 -3.12
C THR A 512 30.06 -15.86 -4.04
N ARG A 513 30.96 -16.30 -4.93
CA ARG A 513 31.52 -15.46 -5.99
C ARG A 513 30.83 -15.78 -7.31
N ILE A 514 30.23 -14.76 -7.92
CA ILE A 514 29.65 -14.79 -9.27
C ILE A 514 30.58 -13.99 -10.18
N SER A 515 31.01 -14.58 -11.28
CA SER A 515 32.04 -14.04 -12.18
C SER A 515 31.57 -13.97 -13.63
N ASN A 516 32.31 -13.23 -14.45
CA ASN A 516 32.02 -13.01 -15.87
C ASN A 516 30.65 -12.37 -16.09
N ILE A 517 30.30 -11.40 -15.25
CA ILE A 517 29.04 -10.67 -15.39
C ILE A 517 29.12 -9.80 -16.67
N PRO A 518 28.17 -9.92 -17.61
CA PRO A 518 28.22 -9.20 -18.88
C PRO A 518 28.17 -7.68 -18.71
N ASP A 519 28.93 -6.95 -19.54
CA ASP A 519 28.88 -5.48 -19.57
C ASP A 519 27.48 -4.96 -19.89
N ASP A 520 26.75 -5.65 -20.78
CA ASP A 520 25.39 -5.28 -21.14
C ASP A 520 24.47 -5.29 -19.91
N PHE A 521 24.57 -6.32 -19.06
CA PHE A 521 23.81 -6.38 -17.81
C PHE A 521 24.22 -5.27 -16.84
N LEU A 522 25.54 -5.05 -16.68
CA LEU A 522 26.07 -4.03 -15.78
C LEU A 522 25.72 -2.59 -16.18
N ASN A 523 25.59 -2.33 -17.48
CA ASN A 523 25.41 -0.99 -18.03
C ASN A 523 23.96 -0.67 -18.44
N HIS A 524 23.15 -1.67 -18.78
CA HIS A 524 21.79 -1.46 -19.29
C HIS A 524 20.68 -1.95 -18.37
N SER A 525 20.97 -2.74 -17.33
CA SER A 525 19.95 -2.97 -16.30
C SER A 525 19.66 -1.64 -15.61
N GLN A 526 18.41 -1.20 -15.69
CA GLN A 526 18.00 0.05 -15.09
C GLN A 526 17.64 -0.17 -13.62
N TYR A 527 18.11 0.72 -12.75
CA TYR A 527 17.75 0.86 -11.34
C TYR A 527 18.20 -0.27 -10.40
N VAL A 528 17.84 -1.52 -10.67
CA VAL A 528 18.17 -2.70 -9.86
C VAL A 528 18.57 -3.86 -10.77
N TRP A 529 19.72 -4.47 -10.49
CA TRP A 529 20.24 -5.63 -11.19
C TRP A 529 19.69 -6.91 -10.57
N VAL A 530 18.95 -7.70 -11.35
CA VAL A 530 18.32 -8.93 -10.86
C VAL A 530 19.02 -10.16 -11.43
N LEU A 531 19.48 -11.04 -10.55
CA LEU A 531 19.98 -12.36 -10.91
C LEU A 531 18.95 -13.41 -10.48
N LYS A 532 18.60 -14.30 -11.41
CA LYS A 532 17.72 -15.45 -11.17
C LYS A 532 18.55 -16.71 -11.01
N CYS A 533 18.42 -17.35 -9.87
CA CYS A 533 19.04 -18.62 -9.55
C CYS A 533 18.01 -19.75 -9.69
N SER A 534 18.29 -20.73 -10.53
CA SER A 534 17.56 -22.00 -10.54
C SER A 534 18.10 -22.86 -9.40
N ILE A 535 17.22 -23.40 -8.55
CA ILE A 535 17.59 -24.18 -7.36
C ILE A 535 17.20 -25.65 -7.46
#